data_AF-A0A6J4P0J8-F1
#
_entry.id   AF-A0A6J4P0J8-F1
#
_cell.length_a   1.000
_cell.length_b   1.000
_cell.length_c   1.000
_cell.angle_alpha   90.00
_cell.angle_beta   90.00
_cell.angle_gamma   90.00
#
_symmetry.space_group_name_H-M   'P 1'
#
loop_
_entity.id
_entity.type
_entity.pdbx_description
1 polymer ?
#
loop_
_entity_poly.entity_id
_entity_poly.type
_entity_poly.pdbx_seq_one_letter_code
_entity_poly.pdbx_strand_id
1 'polypeptide(L)'
;MARAGSPVTEGPRARLLRGPLFWAAVAAFLGAWIGLFGTLRQATLRDAFYLDPLGQLLARVPGFAGEALVMSSALGVAYLLWNVLGGMGRRVAVWGMVPLAALLLAEAVGIASSVYWSTGQRWQEYAHFPFPAFEAAASHAVYFLPPAALLPFAMLALAGRERGFGILLSCLLILALPFGAIRFWLFSPGPDAYAGVSSEVFFYLVGWYSAGVSLLEAPLWILLGVMLARRANAQALGEAFRVREKENLKAARRLYERGLGRGELHVLDGLVREDFRDLRRGSRGTLAMERVFSALWKSYPDLTISIKGQEAEDDLVRTRLVLSGTDEGGVLWYPPTGRRATFAAEFVDRFSEGKLIEHSGEADTEALLGQLGLTETRASPGADR
;
A
#
# COMPACT_ATOMS: atom_id res chain seq x y z
N MET A 1 1.35 34.25 15.85
CA MET A 1 0.85 32.92 16.22
C MET A 1 0.73 32.08 14.95
N ALA A 2 1.62 31.11 14.80
CA ALA A 2 1.71 30.27 13.61
C ALA A 2 0.45 29.41 13.46
N ARG A 3 -0.18 29.47 12.28
CA ARG A 3 -1.23 28.54 11.86
C ARG A 3 -0.62 27.14 11.88
N ALA A 4 -1.08 26.29 12.81
CA ALA A 4 -0.89 24.86 12.71
C ALA A 4 -1.58 24.42 11.41
N GLY A 5 -0.78 24.20 10.36
CA GLY A 5 -1.25 23.62 9.12
C GLY A 5 -1.93 22.29 9.45
N SER A 6 -3.19 22.14 9.04
CA SER A 6 -3.83 20.84 8.95
C SER A 6 -2.84 19.87 8.31
N PRO A 7 -2.61 18.67 8.87
CA PRO A 7 -1.76 17.70 8.22
C PRO A 7 -2.35 17.47 6.83
N VAL A 8 -1.65 17.94 5.80
CA VAL A 8 -2.03 17.67 4.41
C VAL A 8 -2.17 16.17 4.35
N THR A 9 -3.38 15.68 4.06
CA THR A 9 -3.61 14.27 3.90
C THR A 9 -2.67 13.78 2.82
N GLU A 10 -1.64 13.04 3.23
CA GLU A 10 -0.66 12.54 2.29
C GLU A 10 -1.41 11.70 1.26
N GLY A 11 -1.34 12.16 0.01
CA GLY A 11 -2.01 11.50 -1.10
C GLY A 11 -1.49 10.08 -1.30
N PRO A 12 -2.25 9.22 -2.01
CA PRO A 12 -1.91 7.82 -2.21
C PRO A 12 -0.48 7.59 -2.73
N ARG A 13 0.03 8.51 -3.57
CA ARG A 13 1.38 8.46 -4.13
C ARG A 13 2.48 8.60 -3.08
N ALA A 14 2.36 9.55 -2.15
CA ALA A 14 3.37 9.76 -1.11
C ALA A 14 3.46 8.54 -0.17
N ARG A 15 2.31 7.90 0.11
CA ARG A 15 2.25 6.67 0.91
C ARG A 15 2.83 5.47 0.19
N LEU A 16 2.53 5.33 -1.11
CA LEU A 16 3.10 4.28 -1.94
C LEU A 16 4.64 4.29 -1.87
N LEU A 17 5.26 5.47 -2.00
CA LEU A 17 6.71 5.64 -1.97
C LEU A 17 7.36 5.33 -0.61
N ARG A 18 6.58 5.28 0.48
CA ARG A 18 7.08 4.90 1.82
C ARG A 18 6.87 3.42 2.15
N GLY A 19 6.05 2.72 1.37
CA GLY A 19 5.70 1.33 1.63
C GLY A 19 6.86 0.38 1.30
N PRO A 20 7.22 -0.58 2.19
CA PRO A 20 8.30 -1.53 1.92
C PRO A 20 8.02 -2.43 0.71
N LEU A 21 6.74 -2.69 0.40
CA LEU A 21 6.34 -3.45 -0.79
C LEU A 21 6.65 -2.74 -2.10
N PHE A 22 6.56 -1.41 -2.14
CA PHE A 22 6.91 -0.64 -3.32
C PHE A 22 8.41 -0.77 -3.59
N TRP A 23 9.24 -0.65 -2.55
CA TRP A 23 10.68 -0.82 -2.68
C TRP A 23 11.08 -2.25 -3.02
N ALA A 24 10.40 -3.25 -2.47
CA ALA A 24 10.58 -4.64 -2.89
C ALA A 24 10.24 -4.84 -4.37
N ALA A 25 9.16 -4.23 -4.87
CA ALA A 25 8.82 -4.26 -6.29
C ALA A 25 9.90 -3.59 -7.16
N VAL A 26 10.37 -2.41 -6.77
CA VAL A 26 11.45 -1.68 -7.46
C VAL A 26 12.73 -2.52 -7.49
N ALA A 27 13.09 -3.16 -6.38
CA ALA A 27 14.24 -4.04 -6.29
C ALA A 27 14.11 -5.24 -7.24
N ALA A 28 12.92 -5.85 -7.36
CA ALA A 28 12.69 -6.93 -8.31
C ALA A 28 12.85 -6.46 -9.78
N PHE A 29 12.28 -5.31 -10.14
CA PHE A 29 12.38 -4.77 -11.50
C PHE A 29 13.81 -4.36 -11.87
N LEU A 30 14.42 -3.51 -11.05
CA LEU A 30 15.78 -3.02 -11.30
C LEU A 30 16.78 -4.18 -11.24
N GLY A 31 16.63 -5.07 -10.25
CA GLY A 31 17.46 -6.24 -10.10
C GLY A 31 17.40 -7.17 -11.31
N ALA A 32 16.20 -7.44 -11.82
CA ALA A 32 16.05 -8.29 -13.01
C ALA A 32 16.73 -7.68 -14.25
N TRP A 33 16.57 -6.37 -14.48
CA TRP A 33 17.20 -5.68 -15.61
C TRP A 33 18.72 -5.59 -15.47
N ILE A 34 19.21 -5.16 -14.31
CA ILE A 34 20.64 -4.99 -14.03
C ILE A 34 21.34 -6.36 -14.04
N GLY A 35 20.72 -7.37 -13.43
CA GLY A 35 21.21 -8.74 -13.40
C GLY A 35 21.22 -9.39 -14.77
N LEU A 36 20.14 -9.25 -15.55
CA LEU A 36 20.09 -9.77 -16.92
C LEU A 36 21.12 -9.08 -17.82
N PHE A 37 21.31 -7.77 -17.65
CA PHE A 37 22.37 -7.04 -18.34
C PHE A 37 23.75 -7.59 -17.98
N GLY A 38 24.02 -7.86 -16.69
CA GLY A 38 25.24 -8.51 -16.24
C GLY A 38 25.46 -9.87 -16.92
N THR A 39 24.44 -10.73 -16.91
CA THR A 39 24.48 -12.05 -17.57
C THR A 39 24.75 -11.95 -19.08
N LEU A 40 24.04 -11.06 -19.80
CA LEU A 40 24.26 -10.82 -21.23
C LEU A 40 25.66 -10.29 -21.51
N ARG A 41 26.15 -9.38 -20.66
CA ARG A 41 27.46 -8.77 -20.80
C ARG A 41 28.57 -9.80 -20.60
N GLN A 42 28.46 -10.64 -19.58
CA GLN A 42 29.42 -11.71 -19.33
C GLN A 42 29.41 -12.76 -20.43
N ALA A 43 28.23 -13.16 -20.91
CA ALA A 43 28.10 -14.10 -22.03
C ALA A 43 28.74 -13.57 -23.33
N THR A 44 28.69 -12.25 -23.55
CA THR A 44 29.24 -11.62 -24.78
C THR A 44 30.72 -11.28 -24.67
N LEU A 45 31.20 -10.79 -23.53
CA LEU A 45 32.60 -10.40 -23.34
C LEU A 45 33.54 -11.53 -22.96
N ARG A 46 33.02 -12.60 -22.35
CA ARG A 46 33.80 -13.73 -21.79
C ARG A 46 34.90 -13.28 -20.80
N ASP A 47 35.77 -14.23 -20.44
CA ASP A 47 37.13 -13.98 -19.94
C ASP A 47 38.03 -13.50 -21.10
N ALA A 48 37.68 -12.40 -21.76
CA ALA A 48 38.69 -11.67 -22.52
C ALA A 48 39.71 -11.14 -21.50
N PHE A 49 40.73 -11.97 -21.20
CA PHE A 49 41.87 -11.70 -20.32
C PHE A 49 42.60 -10.38 -20.66
N TYR A 50 42.27 -9.77 -21.80
CA TYR A 50 42.81 -8.52 -22.32
C TYR A 50 41.88 -7.31 -22.18
N LEU A 51 40.74 -7.44 -21.50
CA LEU A 51 39.89 -6.29 -21.18
C LEU A 51 40.55 -5.41 -20.12
N ASP A 52 40.47 -4.10 -20.36
CA ASP A 52 40.89 -3.08 -19.41
C ASP A 52 40.14 -3.22 -18.07
N PRO A 53 40.75 -2.81 -16.95
CA PRO A 53 40.11 -2.69 -15.62
C PRO A 53 38.61 -2.36 -15.60
N LEU A 54 38.21 -1.35 -16.38
CA LEU A 54 36.85 -0.86 -16.41
C LEU A 54 35.91 -1.85 -17.11
N GLY A 55 36.33 -2.45 -18.23
CA GLY A 55 35.57 -3.48 -18.93
C GLY A 55 35.23 -4.68 -18.06
N GLN A 56 36.14 -5.07 -17.16
CA GLN A 56 35.92 -6.19 -16.24
C GLN A 56 34.96 -5.86 -15.09
N LEU A 57 35.08 -4.66 -14.53
CA LEU A 57 34.16 -4.20 -13.49
C LEU A 57 32.73 -4.12 -14.06
N LEU A 58 32.58 -3.57 -15.26
CA LEU A 58 31.29 -3.49 -15.95
C LEU A 58 30.74 -4.86 -16.39
N ALA A 59 31.59 -5.88 -16.50
CA ALA A 59 31.14 -7.25 -16.82
C ALA A 59 30.62 -8.01 -15.58
N ARG A 60 31.22 -7.80 -14.39
CA ARG A 60 30.92 -8.59 -13.19
C ARG A 60 29.98 -7.91 -12.20
N VAL A 61 30.16 -6.61 -11.94
CA VAL A 61 29.42 -5.90 -10.88
C VAL A 61 27.91 -5.80 -11.14
N PRO A 62 27.42 -5.51 -12.37
CA PRO A 62 25.98 -5.44 -12.62
C PRO A 62 25.25 -6.73 -12.31
N GLY A 63 25.91 -7.87 -12.52
CA GLY A 63 25.32 -9.14 -12.23
C GLY A 63 25.08 -9.35 -10.71
N PHE A 64 26.13 -9.25 -9.88
CA PHE A 64 26.02 -9.37 -8.42
C PHE A 64 25.03 -8.34 -7.83
N ALA A 65 25.09 -7.09 -8.34
CA ALA A 65 24.16 -6.05 -7.92
C ALA A 65 22.70 -6.38 -8.28
N GLY A 66 22.49 -6.95 -9.46
CA GLY A 66 21.16 -7.38 -9.91
C GLY A 66 20.60 -8.52 -9.08
N GLU A 67 21.44 -9.51 -8.76
CA GLU A 67 21.07 -10.67 -7.93
C GLU A 67 20.73 -10.25 -6.50
N ALA A 68 21.57 -9.43 -5.88
CA ALA A 68 21.28 -8.86 -4.56
C ALA A 68 19.92 -8.12 -4.54
N LEU A 69 19.63 -7.35 -5.58
CA LEU A 69 18.36 -6.63 -5.68
C LEU A 69 17.16 -7.57 -5.83
N VAL A 70 17.20 -8.56 -6.74
CA VAL A 70 16.07 -9.50 -6.87
C VAL A 70 15.87 -10.35 -5.62
N MET A 71 16.96 -10.81 -4.99
CA MET A 71 16.87 -11.59 -3.75
C MET A 71 16.31 -10.75 -2.60
N SER A 72 16.70 -9.48 -2.49
CA SER A 72 16.14 -8.57 -1.49
C SER A 72 14.62 -8.35 -1.67
N SER A 73 14.10 -8.46 -2.90
CA SER A 73 12.66 -8.33 -3.17
C SER A 73 11.82 -9.43 -2.49
N ALA A 74 12.41 -10.59 -2.18
CA ALA A 74 11.75 -11.66 -1.45
C ALA A 74 11.31 -11.23 -0.03
N LEU A 75 11.99 -10.24 0.57
CA LEU A 75 11.56 -9.61 1.83
C LEU A 75 10.18 -8.94 1.72
N GLY A 76 9.78 -8.51 0.51
CA GLY A 76 8.43 -8.02 0.26
C GLY A 76 7.37 -9.08 0.50
N VAL A 77 7.62 -10.32 0.10
CA VAL A 77 6.72 -11.46 0.37
C VAL A 77 6.69 -11.77 1.87
N ALA A 78 7.85 -11.77 2.52
CA ALA A 78 7.93 -11.95 3.97
C ALA A 78 7.12 -10.88 4.72
N TYR A 79 7.20 -9.61 4.29
CA TYR A 79 6.42 -8.50 4.84
C TYR A 79 4.91 -8.71 4.67
N LEU A 80 4.44 -9.17 3.50
CA LEU A 80 3.01 -9.47 3.28
C LEU A 80 2.47 -10.48 4.27
N LEU A 81 3.27 -11.50 4.55
CA LEU A 81 2.87 -12.62 5.38
C LEU A 81 3.01 -12.29 6.88
N TRP A 82 3.95 -11.40 7.25
CA TRP A 82 4.36 -11.17 8.63
C TRP A 82 3.23 -10.98 9.65
N ASN A 83 2.23 -10.19 9.28
CA ASN A 83 1.10 -9.85 10.15
C ASN A 83 0.01 -10.93 10.20
N VAL A 84 0.02 -11.88 9.26
CA VAL A 84 -0.94 -12.99 9.17
C VAL A 84 -0.36 -14.28 9.80
N LEU A 85 0.97 -14.37 9.88
CA LEU A 85 1.66 -15.53 10.43
C LEU A 85 1.52 -15.63 11.96
N GLY A 86 1.10 -16.81 12.43
CA GLY A 86 1.24 -17.21 13.84
C GLY A 86 2.70 -17.44 14.24
N GLY A 87 2.95 -17.77 15.51
CA GLY A 87 4.30 -17.90 16.07
C GLY A 87 5.21 -18.87 15.30
N MET A 88 4.69 -20.03 14.87
CA MET A 88 5.44 -20.99 14.04
C MET A 88 5.77 -20.41 12.66
N GLY A 89 4.81 -19.72 12.02
CA GLY A 89 5.00 -19.11 10.71
C GLY A 89 6.08 -18.03 10.71
N ARG A 90 6.15 -17.21 11.77
CA ARG A 90 7.22 -16.21 11.93
C ARG A 90 8.60 -16.86 12.08
N ARG A 91 8.71 -17.98 12.80
CA ARG A 91 9.98 -18.73 12.89
C ARG A 91 10.41 -19.21 11.52
N VAL A 92 9.51 -19.81 10.73
CA VAL A 92 9.79 -20.24 9.34
C VAL A 92 10.23 -19.06 8.47
N ALA A 93 9.59 -17.89 8.60
CA ALA A 93 10.03 -16.71 7.87
C ALA A 93 11.47 -16.29 8.24
N VAL A 94 11.83 -16.35 9.52
CA VAL A 94 13.21 -16.10 9.98
C VAL A 94 14.20 -17.10 9.39
N TRP A 95 13.82 -18.39 9.29
CA TRP A 95 14.65 -19.41 8.63
C TRP A 95 14.92 -19.10 7.15
N GLY A 96 14.05 -18.35 6.45
CA GLY A 96 14.34 -17.83 5.11
C GLY A 96 15.16 -16.54 5.11
N MET A 97 14.95 -15.65 6.09
CA MET A 97 15.68 -14.38 6.19
C MET A 97 17.17 -14.56 6.52
N VAL A 98 17.54 -15.56 7.33
CA VAL A 98 18.94 -15.84 7.70
C VAL A 98 19.81 -16.19 6.48
N PRO A 99 19.48 -17.21 5.66
CA PRO A 99 20.24 -17.52 4.45
C PRO A 99 20.16 -16.39 3.42
N LEU A 100 19.05 -15.64 3.35
CA LEU A 100 18.96 -14.45 2.51
C LEU A 100 19.97 -13.37 2.94
N ALA A 101 20.12 -13.10 4.24
CA ALA A 101 21.10 -12.14 4.73
C ALA A 101 22.54 -12.57 4.43
N ALA A 102 22.83 -13.87 4.60
CA ALA A 102 24.14 -14.44 4.25
C ALA A 102 24.41 -14.35 2.74
N LEU A 103 23.39 -14.57 1.90
CA LEU A 103 23.46 -14.40 0.45
C LEU A 103 23.77 -12.95 0.07
N LEU A 104 23.04 -11.97 0.63
CA LEU A 104 23.29 -10.55 0.35
C LEU A 104 24.70 -10.09 0.79
N LEU A 105 25.22 -10.65 1.87
CA LEU A 105 26.60 -10.42 2.28
C LEU A 105 27.58 -11.02 1.26
N ALA A 106 27.32 -12.24 0.78
CA ALA A 106 28.14 -12.90 -0.23
C ALA A 106 28.18 -12.12 -1.56
N GLU A 107 27.05 -11.56 -2.00
CA GLU A 107 26.96 -10.66 -3.15
C GLU A 107 27.85 -9.42 -2.97
N ALA A 108 27.82 -8.80 -1.78
CA ALA A 108 28.66 -7.64 -1.48
C ALA A 108 30.16 -7.99 -1.52
N VAL A 109 30.53 -9.20 -1.10
CA VAL A 109 31.90 -9.72 -1.23
C VAL A 109 32.26 -9.94 -2.70
N GLY A 110 31.36 -10.46 -3.52
CA GLY A 110 31.54 -10.61 -4.96
C GLY A 110 31.81 -9.28 -5.68
N ILE A 111 31.09 -8.22 -5.29
CA ILE A 111 31.34 -6.85 -5.78
C ILE A 111 32.71 -6.36 -5.31
N ALA A 112 33.03 -6.48 -4.02
CA ALA A 112 34.31 -6.02 -3.48
C ALA A 112 35.51 -6.76 -4.10
N SER A 113 35.39 -8.07 -4.31
CA SER A 113 36.36 -8.89 -5.04
C SER A 113 36.52 -8.38 -6.47
N SER A 114 35.42 -8.15 -7.18
CA SER A 114 35.45 -7.66 -8.57
C SER A 114 36.15 -6.29 -8.69
N VAL A 115 35.94 -5.39 -7.73
CA VAL A 115 36.63 -4.08 -7.65
C VAL A 115 38.12 -4.27 -7.33
N TYR A 116 38.45 -5.18 -6.41
CA TYR A 116 39.83 -5.47 -6.03
C TYR A 116 40.65 -6.00 -7.22
N TRP A 117 40.10 -6.95 -7.97
CA TRP A 117 40.77 -7.56 -9.12
C TRP A 117 40.85 -6.62 -10.33
N SER A 118 39.90 -5.72 -10.49
CA SER A 118 39.93 -4.74 -11.58
C SER A 118 40.96 -3.61 -11.36
N THR A 119 41.51 -3.41 -10.16
CA THR A 119 42.41 -2.28 -9.87
C THR A 119 43.89 -2.68 -9.74
N GLY A 120 44.76 -2.09 -10.58
CA GLY A 120 46.24 -2.14 -10.47
C GLY A 120 46.97 -3.13 -11.41
N GLN A 121 48.32 -3.23 -11.30
CA GLN A 121 49.17 -4.19 -12.05
C GLN A 121 49.05 -5.65 -11.56
N ARG A 122 48.04 -5.95 -10.73
CA ARG A 122 47.79 -7.27 -10.10
C ARG A 122 47.34 -8.35 -11.08
N TRP A 123 47.09 -7.97 -12.32
CA TRP A 123 46.81 -8.86 -13.45
C TRP A 123 47.94 -9.82 -13.79
N GLN A 124 49.17 -9.57 -13.31
CA GLN A 124 50.36 -10.23 -13.86
C GLN A 124 51.10 -11.21 -12.95
N GLU A 125 50.91 -11.27 -11.62
CA GLU A 125 51.55 -12.33 -10.80
C GLU A 125 51.02 -12.38 -9.34
N TYR A 126 50.66 -13.56 -8.85
CA TYR A 126 50.47 -13.97 -7.44
C TYR A 126 49.71 -13.04 -6.47
N ALA A 127 48.86 -12.14 -6.95
CA ALA A 127 47.95 -11.42 -6.08
C ALA A 127 46.88 -12.39 -5.55
N HIS A 128 46.52 -12.27 -4.27
CA HIS A 128 45.33 -12.91 -3.71
C HIS A 128 44.39 -11.82 -3.21
N PHE A 129 43.07 -12.07 -3.24
CA PHE A 129 42.14 -11.24 -2.48
C PHE A 129 42.56 -11.28 -1.00
N PRO A 130 42.49 -10.17 -0.23
CA PRO A 130 43.03 -10.12 1.14
C PRO A 130 42.41 -11.16 2.10
N PHE A 131 41.23 -11.70 1.74
CA PHE A 131 40.50 -12.69 2.52
C PHE A 131 40.03 -13.87 1.63
N PRO A 132 40.93 -14.74 1.14
CA PRO A 132 40.60 -15.74 0.12
C PRO A 132 39.59 -16.79 0.63
N ALA A 133 39.64 -17.14 1.92
CA ALA A 133 38.64 -18.01 2.53
C ALA A 133 37.24 -17.38 2.56
N PHE A 134 37.16 -16.05 2.74
CA PHE A 134 35.89 -15.33 2.76
C PHE A 134 35.30 -15.17 1.36
N GLU A 135 36.14 -14.91 0.37
CA GLU A 135 35.78 -14.91 -1.05
C GLU A 135 35.25 -16.29 -1.49
N ALA A 136 35.96 -17.36 -1.14
CA ALA A 136 35.53 -18.72 -1.44
C ALA A 136 34.20 -19.06 -0.75
N ALA A 137 34.03 -18.72 0.54
CA ALA A 137 32.78 -18.93 1.26
C ALA A 137 31.61 -18.14 0.63
N ALA A 138 31.85 -16.90 0.22
CA ALA A 138 30.87 -16.08 -0.49
C ALA A 138 30.45 -16.72 -1.82
N SER A 139 31.41 -17.21 -2.63
CA SER A 139 31.07 -17.91 -3.88
C SER A 139 30.17 -19.11 -3.63
N HIS A 140 30.47 -19.96 -2.63
CA HIS A 140 29.60 -21.10 -2.29
C HIS A 140 28.23 -20.64 -1.79
N ALA A 141 28.17 -19.58 -1.00
CA ALA A 141 26.90 -19.03 -0.51
C ALA A 141 25.98 -18.60 -1.66
N VAL A 142 26.52 -17.92 -2.68
CA VAL A 142 25.77 -17.53 -3.90
C VAL A 142 25.19 -18.75 -4.63
N TYR A 143 25.96 -19.83 -4.76
CA TYR A 143 25.48 -21.03 -5.47
C TYR A 143 24.46 -21.88 -4.69
N PHE A 144 24.54 -21.92 -3.36
CA PHE A 144 23.80 -22.91 -2.56
C PHE A 144 22.72 -22.34 -1.65
N LEU A 145 22.78 -21.05 -1.27
CA LEU A 145 21.79 -20.44 -0.38
C LEU A 145 20.49 -19.94 -1.03
N PRO A 146 20.40 -19.62 -2.35
CA PRO A 146 19.15 -19.14 -2.93
C PRO A 146 17.94 -20.08 -2.67
N PRO A 147 18.07 -21.41 -2.81
CA PRO A 147 16.97 -22.31 -2.46
C PRO A 147 16.59 -22.26 -0.98
N ALA A 148 17.57 -22.19 -0.09
CA ALA A 148 17.35 -22.10 1.36
C ALA A 148 16.66 -20.78 1.75
N ALA A 149 16.92 -19.69 1.03
CA ALA A 149 16.27 -18.39 1.23
C ALA A 149 14.83 -18.37 0.74
N LEU A 150 14.56 -18.90 -0.46
CA LEU A 150 13.24 -18.78 -1.11
C LEU A 150 12.24 -19.85 -0.64
N LEU A 151 12.70 -21.05 -0.30
CA LEU A 151 11.81 -22.17 0.09
C LEU A 151 10.88 -21.83 1.26
N PRO A 152 11.36 -21.22 2.37
CA PRO A 152 10.48 -20.85 3.48
C PRO A 152 9.41 -19.84 3.07
N PHE A 153 9.75 -18.85 2.24
CA PHE A 153 8.78 -17.86 1.75
C PHE A 153 7.75 -18.49 0.80
N ALA A 154 8.19 -19.37 -0.10
CA ALA A 154 7.31 -20.11 -1.00
C ALA A 154 6.30 -20.96 -0.21
N MET A 155 6.77 -21.74 0.76
CA MET A 155 5.93 -22.58 1.62
C MET A 155 4.89 -21.76 2.39
N LEU A 156 5.31 -20.65 3.01
CA LEU A 156 4.40 -19.80 3.76
C LEU A 156 3.36 -19.11 2.86
N ALA A 157 3.76 -18.67 1.66
CA ALA A 157 2.84 -18.07 0.70
C ALA A 157 1.82 -19.09 0.14
N LEU A 158 2.25 -20.33 -0.13
CA LEU A 158 1.37 -21.43 -0.57
C LEU A 158 0.38 -21.86 0.52
N ALA A 159 0.82 -21.92 1.78
CA ALA A 159 -0.03 -22.24 2.92
C ALA A 159 -1.01 -21.10 3.26
N GLY A 160 -0.65 -19.86 2.90
CA GLY A 160 -1.45 -18.66 3.14
C GLY A 160 -2.46 -18.35 2.04
N ARG A 161 -3.00 -17.13 2.10
CA ARG A 161 -3.90 -16.57 1.07
C ARG A 161 -3.17 -16.06 -0.17
N GLU A 162 -1.84 -15.97 -0.11
CA GLU A 162 -0.97 -15.38 -1.13
C GLU A 162 -0.41 -16.45 -2.10
N ARG A 163 -1.24 -17.43 -2.50
CA ARG A 163 -0.81 -18.62 -3.27
C ARG A 163 -0.10 -18.28 -4.58
N GLY A 164 -0.47 -17.19 -5.24
CA GLY A 164 0.19 -16.73 -6.47
C GLY A 164 1.67 -16.42 -6.25
N PHE A 165 2.02 -15.77 -5.12
CA PHE A 165 3.42 -15.53 -4.76
C PHE A 165 4.14 -16.84 -4.47
N GLY A 166 3.46 -17.78 -3.80
CA GLY A 166 4.01 -19.11 -3.51
C GLY A 166 4.34 -19.91 -4.76
N ILE A 167 3.44 -19.95 -5.75
CA ILE A 167 3.67 -20.62 -7.03
C ILE A 167 4.85 -19.98 -7.76
N LEU A 168 4.89 -18.65 -7.82
CA LEU A 168 5.96 -17.93 -8.50
C LEU A 168 7.33 -18.17 -7.85
N LEU A 169 7.40 -18.12 -6.51
CA LEU A 169 8.64 -18.43 -5.78
C LEU A 169 9.04 -19.90 -5.96
N SER A 170 8.09 -20.83 -6.08
CA SER A 170 8.39 -22.23 -6.43
C SER A 170 8.93 -22.37 -7.86
N CYS A 171 8.40 -21.62 -8.83
CA CYS A 171 8.96 -21.60 -10.19
C CYS A 171 10.38 -21.02 -10.19
N LEU A 172 10.61 -19.93 -9.45
CA LEU A 172 11.94 -19.37 -9.25
C LEU A 172 12.87 -20.38 -8.57
N LEU A 173 12.42 -21.12 -7.56
CA LEU A 173 13.19 -22.20 -6.93
C LEU A 173 13.60 -23.29 -7.93
N ILE A 174 12.68 -23.72 -8.80
CA ILE A 174 12.95 -24.76 -9.80
C ILE A 174 13.97 -24.29 -10.83
N LEU A 175 13.95 -23.00 -11.20
CA LEU A 175 14.85 -22.43 -12.21
C LEU A 175 16.18 -21.93 -11.63
N ALA A 176 16.15 -21.43 -10.39
CA ALA A 176 17.33 -21.03 -9.60
C ALA A 176 18.03 -22.23 -8.95
N LEU A 177 17.43 -23.43 -8.97
CA LEU A 177 18.16 -24.65 -8.71
C LEU A 177 19.15 -24.82 -9.85
N PRO A 178 20.47 -24.81 -9.59
CA PRO A 178 21.43 -25.04 -10.64
C PRO A 178 21.17 -26.45 -11.17
N PHE A 179 20.59 -26.55 -12.37
CA PHE A 179 20.57 -27.80 -13.12
C PHE A 179 21.98 -28.39 -13.28
N GLY A 180 23.03 -27.60 -12.99
CA GLY A 180 24.40 -28.05 -12.80
C GLY A 180 24.66 -29.01 -11.66
N ALA A 181 23.96 -28.95 -10.52
CA ALA A 181 24.15 -29.92 -9.43
C ALA A 181 23.63 -31.32 -9.82
N ILE A 182 22.48 -31.37 -10.50
CA ILE A 182 21.91 -32.60 -11.05
C ILE A 182 22.81 -33.14 -12.17
N ARG A 183 23.32 -32.26 -13.06
CA ARG A 183 24.24 -32.67 -14.13
C ARG A 183 25.61 -33.11 -13.61
N PHE A 184 26.20 -32.47 -12.59
CA PHE A 184 27.47 -32.92 -12.00
C PHE A 184 27.37 -34.31 -11.37
N TRP A 185 26.22 -34.61 -10.77
CA TRP A 185 25.92 -35.93 -10.21
C TRP A 185 25.67 -37.00 -11.28
N LEU A 186 25.00 -36.65 -12.39
CA LEU A 186 24.64 -37.59 -13.46
C LEU A 186 25.72 -37.71 -14.56
N PHE A 187 26.51 -36.67 -14.78
CA PHE A 187 27.49 -36.52 -15.86
C PHE A 187 28.70 -35.73 -15.35
N SER A 188 29.65 -36.42 -14.71
CA SER A 188 30.96 -35.84 -14.37
C SER A 188 31.61 -35.29 -15.65
N PRO A 189 31.97 -34.00 -15.72
CA PRO A 189 32.53 -33.43 -16.94
C PRO A 189 33.93 -34.02 -17.16
N GLY A 190 34.07 -34.86 -18.19
CA GLY A 190 35.37 -35.20 -18.75
C GLY A 190 36.04 -33.96 -19.37
N PRO A 191 37.37 -33.98 -19.59
CA PRO A 191 38.13 -32.85 -20.15
C PRO A 191 37.58 -32.32 -21.50
N ASP A 192 36.86 -33.14 -22.25
CA ASP A 192 36.29 -32.80 -23.56
C ASP A 192 34.82 -32.33 -23.50
N ALA A 193 34.21 -32.28 -22.30
CA ALA A 193 32.79 -31.93 -22.12
C ALA A 193 32.48 -30.44 -22.36
N TYR A 194 33.51 -29.58 -22.41
CA TYR A 194 33.44 -28.14 -22.72
C TYR A 194 33.54 -27.89 -24.24
N ALA A 195 32.89 -28.74 -25.04
CA ALA A 195 32.98 -28.67 -26.50
C ALA A 195 32.11 -27.51 -27.05
N GLY A 196 32.73 -26.35 -27.26
CA GLY A 196 32.30 -25.30 -28.18
C GLY A 196 31.74 -24.02 -27.55
N VAL A 197 32.17 -22.87 -28.06
CA VAL A 197 31.72 -21.51 -27.70
C VAL A 197 30.19 -21.36 -27.57
N SER A 198 29.42 -22.06 -28.40
CA SER A 198 27.96 -22.01 -28.41
C SER A 198 27.33 -22.67 -27.18
N SER A 199 27.94 -23.73 -26.64
CA SER A 199 27.44 -24.41 -25.45
C SER A 199 27.69 -23.58 -24.19
N GLU A 200 28.85 -22.92 -24.08
CA GLU A 200 29.15 -22.02 -22.96
C GLU A 200 28.23 -20.80 -22.91
N VAL A 201 28.02 -20.10 -24.02
CA VAL A 201 27.09 -18.96 -24.09
C VAL A 201 25.68 -19.39 -23.67
N PHE A 202 25.23 -20.56 -24.11
CA PHE A 202 23.96 -21.13 -23.68
C PHE A 202 23.92 -21.35 -22.16
N PHE A 203 24.99 -21.89 -21.57
CA PHE A 203 25.10 -22.10 -20.13
C PHE A 203 25.11 -20.79 -19.31
N TYR A 204 25.74 -19.72 -19.80
CA TYR A 204 25.67 -18.38 -19.17
C TYR A 204 24.25 -17.81 -19.21
N LEU A 205 23.54 -17.95 -20.33
CA LEU A 205 22.19 -17.38 -20.49
C LEU A 205 21.11 -18.14 -19.71
N VAL A 206 21.27 -19.46 -19.56
CA VAL A 206 20.24 -20.37 -19.02
C VAL A 206 20.47 -20.71 -17.54
N GLY A 207 21.62 -20.36 -16.94
CA GLY A 207 21.77 -20.32 -15.47
C GLY A 207 22.85 -21.23 -14.87
N TRP A 208 23.86 -21.65 -15.62
CA TRP A 208 25.03 -22.34 -15.06
C TRP A 208 26.06 -21.37 -14.46
N TYR A 209 26.29 -20.24 -15.15
CA TYR A 209 27.30 -19.23 -14.82
C TYR A 209 26.70 -17.81 -14.83
N SER A 210 25.41 -17.65 -14.56
CA SER A 210 24.87 -16.29 -14.50
C SER A 210 25.58 -15.56 -13.37
N ALA A 211 26.39 -14.56 -13.69
CA ALA A 211 26.91 -13.65 -12.66
C ALA A 211 25.79 -12.78 -12.06
N GLY A 212 24.51 -13.15 -12.20
CA GLY A 212 23.36 -12.36 -11.81
C GLY A 212 22.06 -13.10 -12.13
N VAL A 213 21.17 -12.47 -12.90
CA VAL A 213 19.85 -13.02 -13.22
C VAL A 213 19.86 -13.71 -14.60
N SER A 214 19.41 -14.95 -14.68
CA SER A 214 19.33 -15.71 -15.94
C SER A 214 18.18 -15.23 -16.86
N LEU A 215 18.26 -15.56 -18.15
CA LEU A 215 17.22 -15.22 -19.12
C LEU A 215 15.86 -15.87 -18.77
N LEU A 216 15.90 -17.04 -18.13
CA LEU A 216 14.70 -17.78 -17.72
C LEU A 216 14.05 -17.20 -16.47
N GLU A 217 14.85 -16.70 -15.53
CA GLU A 217 14.35 -16.15 -14.28
C GLU A 217 13.94 -14.69 -14.37
N ALA A 218 14.56 -13.90 -15.26
CA ALA A 218 14.27 -12.47 -15.39
C ALA A 218 12.77 -12.16 -15.55
N PRO A 219 11.99 -12.87 -16.41
CA PRO A 219 10.54 -12.65 -16.51
C PRO A 219 9.79 -12.94 -15.21
N LEU A 220 10.25 -13.92 -14.42
CA LEU A 220 9.61 -14.30 -13.16
C LEU A 220 9.90 -13.28 -12.05
N TRP A 221 11.12 -12.75 -11.97
CA TRP A 221 11.46 -11.64 -11.09
C TRP A 221 10.70 -10.36 -11.45
N ILE A 222 10.57 -10.07 -12.76
CA ILE A 222 9.72 -8.97 -13.24
C ILE A 222 8.25 -9.20 -12.83
N LEU A 223 7.73 -10.41 -13.00
CA LEU A 223 6.37 -10.76 -12.59
C LEU A 223 6.18 -10.60 -11.08
N LEU A 224 7.16 -10.99 -10.26
CA LEU A 224 7.15 -10.78 -8.81
C LEU A 224 7.06 -9.28 -8.51
N GLY A 225 7.86 -8.46 -9.19
CA GLY A 225 7.82 -7.01 -9.11
C GLY A 225 6.43 -6.43 -9.45
N VAL A 226 5.81 -6.89 -10.54
CA VAL A 226 4.44 -6.48 -10.92
C VAL A 226 3.44 -6.84 -9.82
N MET A 227 3.51 -8.06 -9.28
CA MET A 227 2.59 -8.52 -8.24
C MET A 227 2.75 -7.71 -6.93
N LEU A 228 3.99 -7.47 -6.51
CA LEU A 228 4.30 -6.63 -5.34
C LEU A 228 3.83 -5.19 -5.54
N ALA A 229 4.06 -4.60 -6.72
CA ALA A 229 3.61 -3.24 -7.04
C ALA A 229 2.09 -3.11 -7.02
N ARG A 230 1.36 -4.08 -7.60
CA ARG A 230 -0.12 -4.12 -7.55
C ARG A 230 -0.62 -4.19 -6.11
N ARG A 231 0.01 -5.02 -5.28
CA ARG A 231 -0.36 -5.16 -3.86
C ARG A 231 -0.08 -3.89 -3.07
N ALA A 232 1.09 -3.26 -3.29
CA ALA A 232 1.46 -1.99 -2.68
C ALA A 232 0.45 -0.88 -3.02
N ASN A 233 0.07 -0.78 -4.29
CA ASN A 233 -0.90 0.22 -4.75
C ASN A 233 -2.30 -0.01 -4.13
N ALA A 234 -2.77 -1.26 -4.08
CA ALA A 234 -4.04 -1.59 -3.46
C ALA A 234 -4.08 -1.24 -1.97
N GLN A 235 -2.99 -1.50 -1.22
CA GLN A 235 -2.88 -1.13 0.18
C GLN A 235 -2.87 0.40 0.38
N ALA A 236 -2.07 1.12 -0.41
CA ALA A 236 -1.97 2.57 -0.33
C ALA A 236 -3.32 3.26 -0.64
N LEU A 237 -4.05 2.75 -1.64
CA LEU A 237 -5.39 3.24 -2.00
C LEU A 237 -6.40 2.95 -0.88
N GLY A 238 -6.49 1.71 -0.40
CA GLY A 238 -7.42 1.33 0.66
C GLY A 238 -7.22 2.13 1.96
N GLU A 239 -5.97 2.38 2.33
CA GLU A 239 -5.67 3.19 3.52
C GLU A 239 -5.93 4.68 3.30
N ALA A 240 -5.69 5.20 2.09
CA ALA A 240 -6.06 6.57 1.75
C ALA A 240 -7.59 6.79 1.82
N PHE A 241 -8.38 5.82 1.34
CA PHE A 241 -9.84 5.85 1.47
C PHE A 241 -10.27 5.85 2.94
N ARG A 242 -9.76 4.92 3.76
CA ARG A 242 -10.09 4.87 5.20
C ARG A 242 -9.74 6.15 5.95
N VAL A 243 -8.60 6.78 5.62
CA VAL A 243 -8.23 8.07 6.23
C VAL A 243 -9.20 9.17 5.80
N ARG A 244 -9.55 9.22 4.51
CA ARG A 244 -10.53 10.19 4.00
C ARG A 244 -11.91 9.99 4.63
N GLU A 245 -12.42 8.77 4.72
CA GLU A 245 -13.69 8.45 5.40
C GLU A 245 -13.66 8.92 6.85
N LYS A 246 -12.56 8.65 7.57
CA LYS A 246 -12.40 9.09 8.97
C LYS A 246 -12.38 10.61 9.10
N GLU A 247 -11.82 11.32 8.13
CA GLU A 247 -11.84 12.79 8.11
C GLU A 247 -13.21 13.35 7.78
N ASN A 248 -13.90 12.78 6.80
CA ASN A 248 -15.27 13.14 6.46
C ASN A 248 -16.21 12.92 7.66
N LEU A 249 -16.09 11.80 8.38
CA LEU A 249 -16.82 11.54 9.62
C LEU A 249 -16.57 12.61 10.68
N LYS A 250 -15.32 13.02 10.87
CA LYS A 250 -14.97 14.11 11.80
C LYS A 250 -15.52 15.46 11.35
N ALA A 251 -15.48 15.75 10.05
CA ALA A 251 -16.02 16.99 9.49
C ALA A 251 -17.54 17.07 9.67
N ALA A 252 -18.26 15.99 9.34
CA ALA A 252 -19.71 15.87 9.57
C ALA A 252 -20.05 15.97 11.07
N ARG A 253 -19.28 15.30 11.94
CA ARG A 253 -19.47 15.44 13.40
C ARG A 253 -19.31 16.88 13.86
N ARG A 254 -18.27 17.58 13.39
CA ARG A 254 -18.03 18.98 13.72
C ARG A 254 -19.15 19.89 13.22
N LEU A 255 -19.69 19.61 12.03
CA LEU A 255 -20.84 20.31 11.45
C LEU A 255 -22.05 20.24 12.39
N TYR A 256 -22.42 19.05 12.87
CA TYR A 256 -23.61 18.89 13.71
C TYR A 256 -23.38 19.22 15.19
N GLU A 257 -22.27 18.83 15.80
CA GLU A 257 -22.05 19.09 17.24
C GLU A 257 -21.74 20.57 17.52
N ARG A 258 -20.91 21.21 16.68
CA ARG A 258 -20.52 22.61 16.89
C ARG A 258 -21.38 23.57 16.06
N GLY A 259 -21.48 23.32 14.75
CA GLY A 259 -22.25 24.19 13.86
C GLY A 259 -23.73 24.24 14.27
N LEU A 260 -24.41 23.09 14.24
CA LEU A 260 -25.83 23.03 14.60
C LEU A 260 -26.04 23.00 16.11
N GLY A 261 -25.31 22.18 16.86
CA GLY A 261 -25.58 21.92 18.28
C GLY A 261 -25.12 23.01 19.24
N ARG A 262 -24.25 23.93 18.82
CA ARG A 262 -23.80 25.08 19.62
C ARG A 262 -24.05 26.43 18.94
N GLY A 263 -24.66 26.43 17.75
CA GLY A 263 -24.92 27.64 16.96
C GLY A 263 -23.63 28.32 16.45
N GLU A 264 -22.51 27.60 16.36
CA GLU A 264 -21.23 28.15 15.95
C GLU A 264 -21.12 28.25 14.42
N LEU A 265 -21.79 29.25 13.82
CA LEU A 265 -21.88 29.39 12.35
C LEU A 265 -20.51 29.54 11.65
N HIS A 266 -19.52 30.14 12.30
CA HIS A 266 -18.14 30.26 11.78
C HIS A 266 -17.47 28.92 11.45
N VAL A 267 -18.02 27.80 11.97
CA VAL A 267 -17.55 26.45 11.62
C VAL A 267 -17.79 26.15 10.14
N LEU A 268 -18.80 26.78 9.53
CA LEU A 268 -19.20 26.55 8.14
C LEU A 268 -18.20 27.11 7.13
N ASP A 269 -17.56 28.26 7.40
CA ASP A 269 -16.56 28.90 6.53
C ASP A 269 -15.40 27.97 6.14
N GLY A 270 -15.05 27.04 7.04
CA GLY A 270 -13.98 26.07 6.83
C GLY A 270 -14.45 24.69 6.39
N LEU A 271 -15.74 24.38 6.49
CA LEU A 271 -16.29 23.04 6.25
C LEU A 271 -17.17 22.95 5.02
N VAL A 272 -17.80 24.04 4.58
CA VAL A 272 -18.74 24.05 3.45
C VAL A 272 -18.07 24.65 2.22
N ARG A 273 -18.24 24.01 1.07
CA ARG A 273 -17.72 24.51 -0.21
C ARG A 273 -18.66 25.59 -0.78
N GLU A 274 -18.11 26.54 -1.53
CA GLU A 274 -18.91 27.66 -2.07
C GLU A 274 -20.05 27.21 -2.99
N ASP A 275 -19.86 26.12 -3.73
CA ASP A 275 -20.83 25.53 -4.64
C ASP A 275 -21.74 24.47 -3.99
N PHE A 276 -21.78 24.45 -2.65
CA PHE A 276 -22.61 23.56 -1.85
C PHE A 276 -24.07 23.53 -2.32
N ARG A 277 -24.71 22.36 -2.24
CA ARG A 277 -26.11 22.16 -2.62
C ARG A 277 -26.88 21.42 -1.53
N ASP A 278 -27.98 22.01 -1.09
CA ASP A 278 -29.00 21.28 -0.36
C ASP A 278 -29.96 20.66 -1.38
N LEU A 279 -29.90 19.35 -1.56
CA LEU A 279 -30.65 18.63 -2.58
C LEU A 279 -32.15 18.62 -2.27
N ARG A 280 -32.54 18.67 -1.00
CA ARG A 280 -33.96 18.66 -0.59
C ARG A 280 -34.58 20.04 -0.75
N ARG A 281 -33.87 21.09 -0.33
CA ARG A 281 -34.37 22.46 -0.36
C ARG A 281 -34.12 23.17 -1.70
N GLY A 282 -33.30 22.59 -2.56
CA GLY A 282 -32.87 23.21 -3.83
C GLY A 282 -32.03 24.47 -3.64
N SER A 283 -31.57 24.75 -2.42
CA SER A 283 -30.78 25.92 -2.06
C SER A 283 -29.28 25.66 -2.27
N ARG A 284 -28.52 26.74 -2.45
CA ARG A 284 -27.08 26.67 -2.78
C ARG A 284 -26.25 27.61 -1.92
N GLY A 285 -24.98 27.23 -1.75
CA GLY A 285 -23.95 28.00 -1.05
C GLY A 285 -24.07 27.93 0.47
N THR A 286 -22.99 28.32 1.16
CA THR A 286 -22.87 28.26 2.63
C THR A 286 -23.99 29.00 3.36
N LEU A 287 -24.43 30.15 2.81
CA LEU A 287 -25.54 30.94 3.35
C LEU A 287 -26.85 30.15 3.46
N ALA A 288 -27.08 29.15 2.61
CA ALA A 288 -28.27 28.30 2.69
C ALA A 288 -28.28 27.48 3.97
N MET A 289 -27.13 26.87 4.32
CA MET A 289 -26.98 26.09 5.54
C MET A 289 -27.07 26.99 6.79
N GLU A 290 -26.41 28.15 6.77
CA GLU A 290 -26.48 29.13 7.86
C GLU A 290 -27.91 29.56 8.18
N ARG A 291 -28.73 29.81 7.16
CA ARG A 291 -30.14 30.17 7.33
C ARG A 291 -30.93 29.06 8.00
N VAL A 292 -30.69 27.80 7.62
CA VAL A 292 -31.36 26.64 8.24
C VAL A 292 -30.95 26.52 9.71
N PHE A 293 -29.65 26.63 10.02
CA PHE A 293 -29.16 26.53 11.39
C PHE A 293 -29.71 27.67 12.26
N SER A 294 -29.70 28.90 11.73
CA SER A 294 -30.22 30.08 12.42
C SER A 294 -31.74 29.99 12.65
N ALA A 295 -32.49 29.49 11.67
CA ALA A 295 -33.93 29.28 11.81
C ALA A 295 -34.24 28.27 12.91
N LEU A 296 -33.48 27.16 12.96
CA LEU A 296 -33.68 26.14 13.99
C LEU A 296 -33.36 26.67 15.40
N TRP A 297 -32.27 27.44 15.57
CA TRP A 297 -31.94 28.09 16.84
C TRP A 297 -32.96 29.16 17.25
N LYS A 298 -33.59 29.84 16.29
CA LYS A 298 -34.68 30.78 16.57
C LYS A 298 -35.94 30.05 17.06
N SER A 299 -36.25 28.90 16.48
CA SER A 299 -37.37 28.05 16.92
C SER A 299 -37.13 27.38 18.26
N TYR A 300 -35.89 26.95 18.50
CA TYR A 300 -35.46 26.20 19.68
C TYR A 300 -34.20 26.84 20.31
N PRO A 301 -34.34 27.87 21.15
CA PRO A 301 -33.20 28.54 21.78
C PRO A 301 -32.42 27.67 22.78
N ASP A 302 -33.02 26.58 23.26
CA ASP A 302 -32.42 25.58 24.17
C ASP A 302 -32.06 24.26 23.43
N LEU A 303 -31.84 24.33 22.11
CA LEU A 303 -31.57 23.17 21.26
C LEU A 303 -30.37 22.34 21.77
N THR A 304 -30.60 21.04 21.90
CA THR A 304 -29.56 20.04 22.20
C THR A 304 -29.55 18.95 21.13
N ILE A 305 -28.36 18.44 20.81
CA ILE A 305 -28.16 17.46 19.74
C ILE A 305 -27.34 16.28 20.26
N SER A 306 -27.77 15.07 19.90
CA SER A 306 -27.07 13.83 20.18
C SER A 306 -26.92 13.01 18.90
N ILE A 307 -25.67 12.84 18.43
CA ILE A 307 -25.35 11.94 17.33
C ILE A 307 -25.51 10.49 17.82
N LYS A 308 -26.40 9.72 17.18
CA LYS A 308 -26.67 8.31 17.50
C LYS A 308 -25.81 7.35 16.69
N GLY A 309 -25.43 7.74 15.47
CA GLY A 309 -24.56 6.95 14.61
C GLY A 309 -24.03 7.76 13.44
N GLN A 310 -22.83 7.40 12.97
CA GLN A 310 -22.26 7.91 11.75
C GLN A 310 -21.60 6.78 10.97
N GLU A 311 -21.84 6.75 9.67
CA GLU A 311 -21.31 5.76 8.76
C GLU A 311 -20.79 6.51 7.52
N ALA A 312 -19.64 6.09 7.00
CA ALA A 312 -19.05 6.66 5.80
C ALA A 312 -18.89 5.57 4.73
N GLU A 313 -19.18 5.96 3.50
CA GLU A 313 -18.97 5.15 2.31
C GLU A 313 -18.37 6.09 1.26
N ASP A 314 -17.09 5.90 0.96
CA ASP A 314 -16.31 6.76 0.07
C ASP A 314 -16.33 8.25 0.48
N ASP A 315 -17.11 9.05 -0.25
CA ASP A 315 -17.27 10.49 -0.08
C ASP A 315 -18.57 10.88 0.63
N LEU A 316 -19.43 9.92 0.92
CA LEU A 316 -20.71 10.11 1.60
C LEU A 316 -20.60 9.79 3.09
N VAL A 317 -21.24 10.62 3.91
CA VAL A 317 -21.40 10.38 5.35
C VAL A 317 -22.87 10.40 5.68
N ARG A 318 -23.38 9.31 6.25
CA ARG A 318 -24.72 9.27 6.84
C ARG A 318 -24.61 9.56 8.33
N THR A 319 -25.34 10.55 8.82
CA THR A 319 -25.40 10.91 10.24
C THR A 319 -26.84 10.78 10.75
N ARG A 320 -27.03 9.90 11.73
CA ARG A 320 -28.28 9.79 12.51
C ARG A 320 -28.14 10.57 13.80
N LEU A 321 -29.05 11.49 14.06
CA LEU A 321 -29.01 12.36 15.23
C LEU A 321 -30.40 12.56 15.83
N VAL A 322 -30.43 12.93 17.11
CA VAL A 322 -31.64 13.28 17.85
C VAL A 322 -31.50 14.71 18.31
N LEU A 323 -32.52 15.52 18.03
CA LEU A 323 -32.63 16.90 18.47
C LEU A 323 -33.66 17.01 19.59
N SER A 324 -33.42 17.88 20.57
CA SER A 324 -34.38 18.17 21.64
C SER A 324 -34.34 19.65 22.02
N GLY A 325 -35.51 20.26 22.20
CA GLY A 325 -35.64 21.66 22.61
C GLY A 325 -37.10 22.06 22.86
N THR A 326 -37.29 23.26 23.36
CA THR A 326 -38.55 23.94 23.62
C THR A 326 -38.91 24.85 22.46
N ASP A 327 -40.12 24.68 21.91
CA ASP A 327 -40.60 25.47 20.78
C ASP A 327 -41.02 26.88 21.21
N GLU A 328 -40.09 27.85 21.08
CA GLU A 328 -40.28 29.26 21.42
C GLU A 328 -40.44 30.17 20.20
N GLY A 329 -39.96 29.72 19.03
CA GLY A 329 -40.03 30.49 17.78
C GLY A 329 -41.04 29.98 16.76
N GLY A 330 -41.77 28.90 17.05
CA GLY A 330 -42.72 28.27 16.16
C GLY A 330 -42.06 27.28 15.20
N VAL A 331 -42.87 26.40 14.63
CA VAL A 331 -42.45 25.36 13.68
C VAL A 331 -43.30 25.43 12.43
N LEU A 332 -42.64 25.45 11.26
CA LEU A 332 -43.29 25.59 9.95
C LEU A 332 -44.18 26.85 9.91
N TRP A 333 -45.49 26.70 9.76
CA TRP A 333 -46.48 27.77 9.75
C TRP A 333 -47.24 27.90 11.08
N TYR A 334 -46.91 27.09 12.10
CA TYR A 334 -47.58 27.12 13.40
C TYR A 334 -46.91 28.12 14.37
N PRO A 335 -47.69 28.80 15.21
CA PRO A 335 -47.15 29.67 16.27
C PRO A 335 -46.40 28.85 17.33
N PRO A 336 -45.51 29.48 18.12
CA PRO A 336 -44.78 28.81 19.19
C PRO A 336 -45.73 28.22 20.22
N THR A 337 -45.45 26.97 20.61
CA THR A 337 -46.29 26.20 21.54
C THR A 337 -45.77 26.22 22.97
N GLY A 338 -44.49 26.57 23.19
CA GLY A 338 -43.81 26.48 24.48
C GLY A 338 -43.60 25.05 24.98
N ARG A 339 -43.86 24.04 24.14
CA ARG A 339 -43.71 22.62 24.48
C ARG A 339 -42.31 22.14 24.12
N ARG A 340 -41.79 21.22 24.94
CA ARG A 340 -40.56 20.50 24.64
C ARG A 340 -40.84 19.32 23.71
N ALA A 341 -40.04 19.18 22.66
CA ALA A 341 -40.10 18.05 21.75
C ALA A 341 -38.71 17.41 21.58
N THR A 342 -38.70 16.11 21.28
CA THR A 342 -37.48 15.34 20.95
C THR A 342 -37.74 14.53 19.69
N PHE A 343 -36.97 14.75 18.64
CA PHE A 343 -37.21 14.16 17.32
C PHE A 343 -35.92 13.70 16.65
N ALA A 344 -36.02 12.65 15.85
CA ALA A 344 -34.90 12.10 15.11
C ALA A 344 -34.67 12.85 13.80
N ALA A 345 -33.44 12.84 13.31
CA ALA A 345 -33.10 13.26 11.96
C ALA A 345 -32.00 12.38 11.38
N GLU A 346 -32.05 12.18 10.07
CA GLU A 346 -31.02 11.50 9.30
C GLU A 346 -30.58 12.38 8.14
N PHE A 347 -29.26 12.57 8.04
CA PHE A 347 -28.64 13.40 7.01
C PHE A 347 -27.58 12.61 6.25
N VAL A 348 -27.49 12.89 4.96
CA VAL A 348 -26.47 12.37 4.05
C VAL A 348 -25.69 13.54 3.50
N ASP A 349 -24.40 13.56 3.82
CA ASP A 349 -23.47 14.63 3.52
C ASP A 349 -22.42 14.12 2.53
N ARG A 350 -22.28 14.77 1.36
CA ARG A 350 -21.22 14.46 0.39
C ARG A 350 -20.05 15.41 0.59
N PHE A 351 -18.84 14.87 0.64
CA PHE A 351 -17.61 15.63 0.80
C PHE A 351 -16.72 15.56 -0.45
N SER A 352 -16.07 16.66 -0.79
CA SER A 352 -15.02 16.72 -1.79
C SER A 352 -13.86 17.54 -1.27
N GLU A 353 -12.65 17.00 -1.34
CA GLU A 353 -11.43 17.64 -0.83
C GLU A 353 -11.57 18.11 0.64
N GLY A 354 -12.27 17.31 1.46
CA GLY A 354 -12.50 17.60 2.88
C GLY A 354 -13.55 18.67 3.16
N LYS A 355 -14.25 19.17 2.14
CA LYS A 355 -15.36 20.13 2.28
C LYS A 355 -16.70 19.52 1.90
N LEU A 356 -17.77 19.91 2.58
CA LEU A 356 -19.15 19.55 2.29
C LEU A 356 -19.60 20.20 0.98
N ILE A 357 -20.11 19.39 0.05
CA ILE A 357 -20.56 19.83 -1.28
C ILE A 357 -22.03 19.55 -1.54
N GLU A 358 -22.59 18.54 -0.91
CA GLU A 358 -24.02 18.24 -0.99
C GLU A 358 -24.53 17.82 0.38
N HIS A 359 -25.77 18.20 0.66
CA HIS A 359 -26.50 17.78 1.84
C HIS A 359 -27.90 17.35 1.42
N SER A 360 -28.38 16.26 2.01
CA SER A 360 -29.77 15.84 1.93
C SER A 360 -30.16 15.17 3.25
N GLY A 361 -31.46 15.11 3.54
CA GLY A 361 -31.96 14.40 4.69
C GLY A 361 -33.19 15.05 5.29
N GLU A 362 -33.67 14.45 6.37
CA GLU A 362 -34.90 14.91 7.02
C GLU A 362 -34.92 14.67 8.50
N ALA A 363 -35.68 15.54 9.17
CA ALA A 363 -36.14 15.33 10.52
C ALA A 363 -37.52 14.67 10.50
N ASP A 364 -37.78 13.81 11.49
CA ASP A 364 -39.08 13.19 11.73
C ASP A 364 -40.10 14.26 12.15
N THR A 365 -40.64 14.92 11.14
CA THR A 365 -41.50 16.09 11.28
C THR A 365 -42.88 15.66 11.79
N GLU A 366 -43.31 14.44 11.48
CA GLU A 366 -44.58 13.90 11.96
C GLU A 366 -44.53 13.66 13.48
N ALA A 367 -43.49 12.99 13.97
CA ALA A 367 -43.30 12.80 15.41
C ALA A 367 -43.12 14.14 16.15
N LEU A 368 -42.46 15.11 15.51
CA LEU A 368 -42.35 16.47 16.04
C LEU A 368 -43.71 17.14 16.20
N LEU A 369 -44.52 17.20 15.14
CA LEU A 369 -45.84 17.84 15.17
C LEU A 369 -46.78 17.14 16.16
N GLY A 370 -46.71 15.81 16.28
CA GLY A 370 -47.45 15.06 17.28
C GLY A 370 -47.12 15.47 18.72
N GLN A 371 -45.85 15.63 19.07
CA GLN A 371 -45.41 16.07 20.41
C GLN A 371 -45.80 17.51 20.72
N LEU A 372 -45.82 18.37 19.71
CA LEU A 372 -46.28 19.75 19.84
C LEU A 372 -47.81 19.86 19.91
N GLY A 373 -48.55 18.78 19.61
CA GLY A 373 -50.01 18.76 19.55
C GLY A 373 -50.56 19.52 18.35
N LEU A 374 -49.79 19.54 17.26
CA LEU A 374 -50.08 20.22 16.00
C LEU A 374 -50.52 19.24 14.90
N THR A 375 -50.72 17.97 15.24
CA THR A 375 -51.41 17.01 14.37
C THR A 375 -52.88 17.40 14.29
N GLU A 376 -53.39 17.59 13.06
CA GLU A 376 -54.82 17.77 12.85
C GLU A 376 -55.57 16.61 13.51
N THR A 377 -56.31 16.90 14.58
CA THR A 377 -57.46 16.06 14.89
C THR A 377 -58.37 16.19 13.69
N ARG A 378 -58.44 15.15 12.85
CA ARG A 378 -59.50 15.02 11.87
C ARG A 378 -60.81 14.99 12.67
N ALA A 379 -61.38 16.15 12.91
CA ALA A 379 -62.74 16.25 13.40
C ALA A 379 -63.61 15.63 12.31
N SER A 380 -64.07 14.39 12.52
CA SER A 380 -65.23 13.90 11.81
C SER A 380 -66.32 14.94 12.02
N PRO A 381 -66.91 15.53 10.96
CA PRO A 381 -68.11 16.32 11.15
C PRO A 381 -69.14 15.36 11.74
N GLY A 382 -69.63 15.71 12.93
CA GLY A 382 -70.73 15.00 13.57
C GLY A 382 -71.87 14.92 12.58
N ALA A 383 -72.25 13.68 12.23
CA ALA A 383 -73.54 13.41 11.63
C ALA A 383 -74.58 13.57 12.73
N ASP A 384 -75.02 14.81 12.92
CA ASP A 384 -76.21 15.14 13.68
C ASP A 384 -77.16 15.85 12.71
N ARG A 385 -78.02 15.05 12.05
CA ARG A 385 -79.41 15.31 11.63
C ARG A 385 -79.93 14.24 10.69
#